data_AF-A0A951HL54-F1
#
_entry.id   AF-A0A951HL54-F1
#
_cell.length_a   1.000
_cell.length_b   1.000
_cell.length_c   1.000
_cell.angle_alpha   90.00
_cell.angle_beta   90.00
_cell.angle_gamma   90.00
#
_symmetry.space_group_name_H-M   'P 1'
#
loop_
_entity.id
_entity.type
_entity.pdbx_description
1 polymer ?
#
loop_
_entity_poly.entity_id
_entity_poly.type
_entity_poly.pdbx_seq_one_letter_code
_entity_poly.pdbx_strand_id
1 'polypeptide(L)'
;MTTTLTRRQSLALGLGALVAGCGGGSGGGGSAPTPTPTPTPTPTPTPTPTPAPALNLAAAAKHMRFGSAIGAGPAGTQASSYSDPSYREIVVRDCGLIVPENELKW
;
A
#
# COMPACT_ATOMS: atom_id res chain seq x y z
N MET A 1 11.54 -16.93 -23.12
CA MET A 1 11.85 -15.49 -22.93
C MET A 1 10.53 -14.75 -22.91
N THR A 2 10.00 -14.46 -21.73
CA THR A 2 8.69 -13.83 -21.57
C THR A 2 8.82 -12.80 -20.45
N THR A 3 8.92 -11.54 -20.81
CA THR A 3 9.17 -10.42 -19.89
C THR A 3 7.84 -9.91 -19.35
N THR A 4 7.56 -10.12 -18.07
CA THR A 4 6.37 -9.62 -17.39
C THR A 4 6.55 -8.13 -17.08
N LEU A 5 5.91 -7.25 -17.86
CA LEU A 5 5.85 -5.80 -17.54
C LEU A 5 5.02 -5.60 -16.26
N THR A 6 5.62 -4.98 -15.25
CA THR A 6 4.92 -4.64 -13.99
C THR A 6 4.34 -3.24 -14.08
N ARG A 7 3.23 -3.01 -13.37
CA ARG A 7 2.40 -1.77 -13.31
C ARG A 7 3.18 -0.46 -13.10
N ARG A 8 4.46 -0.53 -12.70
CA ARG A 8 5.38 0.60 -12.54
C ARG A 8 5.95 1.12 -13.86
N GLN A 9 5.92 0.34 -14.94
CA GLN A 9 6.40 0.75 -16.27
C GLN A 9 5.36 1.54 -17.09
N SER A 10 4.09 1.54 -16.67
CA SER A 10 3.01 2.27 -17.33
C SER A 10 3.01 3.78 -17.04
N LEU A 11 3.68 4.22 -15.97
CA LEU A 11 3.69 5.63 -15.53
C LEU A 11 4.84 6.46 -16.13
N ALA A 12 5.73 5.83 -16.92
CA ALA A 12 6.91 6.46 -17.51
C ALA A 12 6.70 6.99 -18.95
N LEU A 13 5.49 6.86 -19.51
CA LEU A 13 5.12 7.37 -20.83
C LEU A 13 4.12 8.54 -20.71
N GLY A 14 4.40 9.47 -19.80
CA GLY A 14 3.78 10.80 -19.75
C GLY A 14 4.60 11.76 -20.59
N LEU A 15 4.25 11.84 -21.88
CA LEU A 15 4.91 12.60 -22.94
C LEU A 15 4.98 14.11 -22.60
N GLY A 16 6.16 14.57 -22.18
CA GLY A 16 6.51 15.99 -22.12
C GLY A 16 6.89 16.51 -23.50
N ALA A 17 6.17 17.51 -24.01
CA ALA A 17 6.54 18.26 -25.19
C ALA A 17 6.89 19.70 -24.77
N LEU A 18 8.17 19.96 -24.53
CA LEU A 18 8.74 21.28 -24.30
C LEU A 18 9.56 21.70 -25.53
N VAL A 19 9.29 22.93 -25.98
CA VAL A 19 9.92 23.67 -27.07
C VAL A 19 11.38 24.02 -26.75
N ALA A 20 12.26 23.89 -27.76
CA ALA A 20 13.47 24.69 -28.05
C ALA A 20 14.39 23.82 -28.91
N GLY A 21 14.75 24.16 -30.15
CA GLY A 21 15.57 25.32 -30.51
C GLY A 21 16.89 24.78 -31.07
N CYS A 22 17.04 24.77 -32.40
CA CYS A 22 18.28 24.41 -33.06
C CYS A 22 19.27 25.58 -32.94
N GLY A 23 20.39 25.36 -32.26
CA GLY A 23 21.51 26.30 -32.19
C GLY A 23 22.81 25.52 -32.19
N GLY A 24 23.57 25.64 -33.29
CA GLY A 24 24.90 25.05 -33.43
C GLY A 24 25.99 25.85 -32.71
N GLY A 25 27.21 25.29 -32.67
CA GLY A 25 28.39 26.03 -32.23
C GLY A 25 29.56 25.14 -31.81
N SER A 26 30.62 25.19 -32.60
CA SER A 26 31.88 24.46 -32.49
C SER A 26 32.84 25.05 -31.44
N GLY A 27 33.73 24.21 -30.89
CA GLY A 27 34.90 24.60 -30.09
C GLY A 27 35.21 23.51 -29.05
N GLY A 28 36.36 22.85 -28.97
CA GLY A 28 37.72 23.31 -29.23
C GLY A 28 38.34 23.79 -27.91
N GLY A 29 39.00 22.90 -27.16
CA GLY A 29 39.92 23.31 -26.09
C GLY A 29 39.85 22.50 -24.79
N GLY A 30 40.97 21.84 -24.47
CA GLY A 30 41.47 21.64 -23.11
C GLY A 30 40.70 20.66 -22.23
N SER A 31 41.12 19.38 -22.21
CA SER A 31 40.71 18.46 -21.15
C SER A 31 41.44 18.81 -19.84
N ALA A 32 40.85 19.73 -19.08
CA ALA A 32 41.14 19.90 -17.66
C ALA A 32 40.70 18.63 -16.89
N PRO A 33 41.41 18.21 -15.83
CA PRO A 33 40.98 17.07 -15.03
C PRO A 33 39.63 17.38 -14.39
N THR A 34 38.64 16.53 -14.65
CA THR A 34 37.29 16.63 -14.08
C THR A 34 37.36 16.40 -12.56
N PRO A 35 36.78 17.29 -11.73
CA PRO A 35 36.70 17.04 -10.29
C PRO A 35 35.88 15.78 -10.03
N THR A 36 36.43 14.87 -9.22
CA THR A 36 35.74 13.65 -8.80
C THR A 36 34.47 14.03 -8.02
N PRO A 37 33.28 13.50 -8.38
CA PRO A 37 32.07 13.79 -7.63
C PRO A 37 32.17 13.23 -6.20
N THR A 38 32.03 14.12 -5.22
CA THR A 38 31.91 13.74 -3.80
C THR A 38 30.69 12.82 -3.62
N PRO A 39 30.81 11.68 -2.90
CA PRO A 39 29.68 10.80 -2.67
C PRO A 39 28.58 11.55 -1.88
N THR A 40 27.38 11.59 -2.45
CA THR A 40 26.19 12.12 -1.77
C THR A 40 25.87 11.22 -0.57
N PRO A 41 25.59 11.78 0.62
CA PRO A 41 25.22 10.99 1.79
C PRO A 41 23.96 10.16 1.48
N THR A 42 24.01 8.87 1.81
CA THR A 42 22.85 7.98 1.71
C THR A 42 21.78 8.43 2.72
N PRO A 43 20.50 8.54 2.32
CA PRO A 43 19.45 8.93 3.25
C PRO A 43 19.33 7.90 4.38
N THR A 44 19.26 8.38 5.61
CA THR A 44 18.97 7.56 6.78
C THR A 44 17.56 6.97 6.65
N PRO A 45 17.35 5.67 6.93
CA PRO A 45 16.02 5.07 6.87
C PRO A 45 15.07 5.76 7.85
N THR A 46 13.90 6.16 7.37
CA THR A 46 12.81 6.67 8.20
C THR A 46 12.27 5.53 9.07
N PRO A 47 12.03 5.73 10.38
CA PRO A 47 11.43 4.71 11.22
C PRO A 47 10.05 4.31 10.68
N THR A 48 9.76 3.00 10.70
CA THR A 48 8.44 2.49 10.36
C THR A 48 7.50 2.73 11.54
N PRO A 49 6.27 3.25 11.33
CA PRO A 49 5.33 3.47 12.41
C PRO A 49 5.00 2.14 13.12
N THR A 50 4.88 2.20 14.44
CA THR A 50 4.40 1.07 15.23
C THR A 50 2.92 0.82 14.94
N PRO A 51 2.47 -0.43 14.74
CA PRO A 51 1.05 -0.74 14.56
C PRO A 51 0.23 -0.29 15.78
N ALA A 52 -0.95 0.29 15.52
CA ALA A 52 -1.92 0.57 16.58
C ALA A 52 -2.42 -0.74 17.23
N PRO A 53 -2.85 -0.71 18.51
CA PRO A 53 -3.44 -1.88 19.15
C PRO A 53 -4.75 -2.29 18.47
N ALA A 54 -5.01 -3.60 18.42
CA ALA A 54 -6.26 -4.14 17.90
C ALA A 54 -7.48 -3.60 18.67
N LEU A 55 -8.62 -3.43 17.98
CA LEU A 55 -9.81 -2.81 18.58
C LEU A 55 -10.36 -3.62 19.76
N ASN A 56 -10.31 -4.95 19.67
CA ASN A 56 -10.69 -5.83 20.77
C ASN A 56 -9.86 -5.57 22.03
N LEU A 57 -8.54 -5.41 21.88
CA LEU A 57 -7.64 -5.13 22.99
C LEU A 57 -7.93 -3.74 23.60
N ALA A 58 -8.16 -2.74 22.76
CA ALA A 58 -8.51 -1.40 23.21
C ALA A 58 -9.85 -1.35 23.98
N ALA A 59 -10.83 -2.15 23.55
CA ALA A 59 -12.11 -2.29 24.25
C ALA A 59 -11.97 -3.05 25.57
N ALA A 60 -11.21 -4.17 25.57
CA ALA A 60 -10.98 -4.99 26.76
C ALA A 60 -10.27 -4.22 27.87
N ALA A 61 -9.32 -3.33 27.53
CA ALA A 61 -8.66 -2.44 28.49
C ALA A 61 -9.62 -1.49 29.23
N LYS A 62 -10.84 -1.33 28.72
CA LYS A 62 -11.91 -0.52 29.31
C LYS A 62 -13.08 -1.38 29.83
N HIS A 63 -12.88 -2.69 30.00
CA HIS A 63 -13.93 -3.64 30.35
C HIS A 63 -15.12 -3.66 29.37
N MET A 64 -14.88 -3.33 28.11
CA MET A 64 -15.88 -3.37 27.04
C MET A 64 -15.58 -4.49 26.05
N ARG A 65 -16.57 -4.82 25.21
CA ARG A 65 -16.42 -5.75 24.09
C ARG A 65 -16.54 -4.99 22.78
N PHE A 66 -15.67 -5.31 21.83
CA PHE A 66 -15.79 -4.88 20.45
C PHE A 66 -16.16 -6.08 19.58
N GLY A 67 -17.05 -5.88 18.61
CA GLY A 67 -17.58 -6.95 17.79
C GLY A 67 -18.25 -6.43 16.53
N SER A 68 -18.64 -7.37 15.65
CA SER A 68 -19.35 -7.08 14.41
C SER A 68 -20.52 -8.03 14.21
N ALA A 69 -21.56 -7.56 13.52
CA ALA A 69 -22.49 -8.44 12.84
C ALA A 69 -21.80 -9.02 11.59
N ILE A 70 -21.97 -10.32 11.34
CA ILE A 70 -21.34 -11.02 10.22
C ILE A 70 -22.35 -11.92 9.53
N GLY A 71 -22.47 -11.78 8.22
CA GLY A 71 -23.17 -12.73 7.37
C GLY A 71 -22.31 -13.96 7.03
N ALA A 72 -22.93 -15.13 7.19
CA ALA A 72 -22.42 -16.46 6.85
C ALA A 72 -23.31 -17.14 5.79
N GLY A 73 -23.85 -16.36 4.86
CA GLY A 73 -24.58 -16.85 3.71
C GLY A 73 -23.74 -17.70 2.75
N PRO A 74 -24.30 -18.16 1.62
CA PRO A 74 -23.57 -18.98 0.66
C PRO A 74 -22.32 -18.26 0.11
N ALA A 75 -21.22 -19.00 -0.03
CA ALA A 75 -19.97 -18.46 -0.56
C ALA A 75 -20.17 -17.80 -1.93
N GLY A 76 -19.60 -16.60 -2.11
CA GLY A 76 -19.77 -15.80 -3.33
C GLY A 76 -20.99 -14.88 -3.34
N THR A 77 -21.79 -14.85 -2.27
CA THR A 77 -22.88 -13.87 -2.10
C THR A 77 -22.47 -12.71 -1.20
N GLN A 78 -23.14 -11.56 -1.35
CA GLN A 78 -22.96 -10.39 -0.48
C GLN A 78 -23.22 -10.72 1.01
N ALA A 79 -24.08 -11.71 1.28
CA ALA A 79 -24.39 -12.19 2.62
C ALA A 79 -23.29 -13.09 3.22
N SER A 80 -22.18 -13.33 2.50
CA SER A 80 -21.08 -14.19 2.93
C SER A 80 -19.79 -13.38 3.10
N SER A 81 -19.85 -12.23 3.77
CA SER A 81 -18.67 -11.40 4.02
C SER A 81 -17.57 -12.18 4.77
N TYR A 82 -17.94 -13.16 5.60
CA TYR A 82 -16.98 -14.04 6.26
C TYR A 82 -16.16 -14.93 5.31
N SER A 83 -16.62 -15.16 4.07
CA SER A 83 -15.86 -15.98 3.12
C SER A 83 -14.62 -15.27 2.54
N ASP A 84 -14.55 -13.94 2.64
CA ASP A 84 -13.36 -13.17 2.25
C ASP A 84 -12.24 -13.35 3.30
N PRO A 85 -11.06 -13.88 2.93
CA PRO A 85 -9.92 -14.03 3.83
C PRO A 85 -9.48 -12.71 4.49
N SER A 86 -9.53 -11.61 3.75
CA SER A 86 -9.09 -10.30 4.24
C SER A 86 -10.06 -9.78 5.32
N TYR A 87 -11.35 -9.99 5.11
CA TYR A 87 -12.38 -9.67 6.10
C TYR A 87 -12.23 -10.53 7.35
N ARG A 88 -11.98 -11.83 7.18
CA ARG A 88 -11.70 -12.75 8.29
C ARG A 88 -10.52 -12.33 9.15
N GLU A 89 -9.43 -11.87 8.53
CA GLU A 89 -8.26 -11.38 9.28
C GLU A 89 -8.60 -10.18 10.16
N ILE A 90 -9.39 -9.23 9.63
CA ILE A 90 -9.87 -8.08 10.40
C ILE A 90 -10.75 -8.56 11.56
N VAL A 91 -11.69 -9.45 11.30
CA VAL A 91 -12.61 -9.97 12.33
C VAL A 91 -11.84 -10.69 13.44
N VAL A 92 -10.90 -11.58 13.10
CA VAL A 92 -10.09 -12.32 14.08
C VAL A 92 -9.21 -11.37 14.90
N ARG A 93 -8.63 -10.36 14.26
CA ARG A 93 -7.77 -9.38 14.94
C ARG A 93 -8.58 -8.49 15.88
N ASP A 94 -9.68 -7.93 15.38
CA ASP A 94 -10.33 -6.78 15.99
C ASP A 94 -11.62 -7.11 16.73
N CYS A 95 -12.28 -8.25 16.49
CA CYS A 95 -13.56 -8.60 17.13
C CYS A 95 -13.40 -9.64 18.24
N GLY A 96 -13.92 -9.33 19.43
CA GLY A 96 -14.06 -10.25 20.57
C GLY A 96 -15.47 -10.80 20.78
N LEU A 97 -16.44 -10.40 19.94
CA LEU A 97 -17.82 -10.88 19.95
C LEU A 97 -18.39 -10.83 18.52
N ILE A 98 -19.13 -11.85 18.11
CA ILE A 98 -19.76 -11.95 16.79
C ILE A 98 -21.27 -12.11 16.96
N VAL A 99 -22.04 -11.42 16.13
CA VAL A 99 -23.48 -11.58 16.01
C VAL A 99 -23.78 -12.05 14.59
N PRO A 100 -24.52 -13.16 14.38
CA PRO A 100 -24.97 -13.53 13.04
C PRO A 100 -25.93 -12.46 12.50
N GLU A 101 -25.64 -11.90 11.33
CA GLU A 101 -26.39 -10.77 10.78
C GLU A 101 -27.85 -11.14 10.46
N ASN A 102 -28.06 -12.31 9.86
CA ASN A 102 -29.36 -12.75 9.36
C ASN A 102 -29.73 -14.17 9.77
N GLU A 103 -28.77 -14.98 10.20
CA GLU A 103 -28.88 -16.43 10.34
C GLU A 103 -29.75 -16.83 11.54
N LEU A 104 -30.00 -15.91 12.46
CA LEU A 104 -30.89 -16.09 13.61
C LEU A 104 -32.26 -15.43 13.42
N LYS A 105 -32.52 -14.85 12.25
CA LYS A 105 -33.85 -14.30 11.90
C LYS A 105 -34.77 -15.46 11.48
N TRP A 106 -36.05 -15.33 11.79
CA TRP A 106 -37.11 -16.31 11.50
C TRP A 106 -37.78 -16.04 10.15
#